data_AF-A0AAE3AUB2-F1
#
_entry.id   AF-A0AAE3AUB2-F1
#
_cell.length_a   1.000
_cell.length_b   1.000
_cell.length_c   1.000
_cell.angle_alpha   90.00
_cell.angle_beta   90.00
_cell.angle_gamma   90.00
#
_symmetry.space_group_name_H-M   'P 1'
#
loop_
_entity.id
_entity.type
_entity.pdbx_description
1 polymer ?
#
loop_
_entity_poly.entity_id
_entity_poly.type
_entity_poly.pdbx_seq_one_letter_code
_entity_poly.pdbx_strand_id
1 'polypeptide(L)'
;MIAYQIKITEKNRKPVAWRRCQVPAGLTYTRLAEILLAVLEQDQALPFGFEFYHKKVRIQESGAGVFGASTAYTMEDAQTSADELMNTEEWFSFFAGKDGKYRIDIEKQQESVDAESPVVLQIKDAESADAEGARDALNQKLATEFAISKTEANAEANTGANGATQNADEIAQVERAMKIAETAEKKEEALDAQSAMQEGVVLSTEWILLNQEMNALKNMAKKWHLAPTKEDEADPTKEELAQKLAEIVLQPENMRQNFVTMKDISIHVWEQVLENEGAAAIERDKLEALMPFYWNGYVMLYENGTAAIPAEVKDVYAQINTKEFHHRRAEVIWMLDCLYMHRMIYATVPVSVMVQMYRGREGFEVTPKQFMEIFEAIPADQNPCVIKDDRVIQKDVLHDDLYRKIEQGRRMKDFSIPSAEEVRDCEKHGYPSKNPSYQKLATFFAEQMGLRGAWTQEAVAAVWEMTAMGYSRDEILHELTEMGMEFSMSVKETFGTLYQEVCANTRMFRCSGYTLDEMMKAQAKGIRKIYPNDPCPCGSGKKYKKCCGRLQ
;
A
#
# COMPACT_ATOMS: atom_id res chain seq x y z
N MET A 1 45.55 -3.73 -4.54
CA MET A 1 44.24 -3.22 -4.10
C MET A 1 43.64 -4.23 -3.13
N ILE A 2 42.76 -3.80 -2.23
CA ILE A 2 42.19 -4.67 -1.20
C ILE A 2 40.91 -5.32 -1.75
N ALA A 3 40.71 -6.60 -1.49
CA ALA A 3 39.49 -7.33 -1.83
C ALA A 3 39.00 -8.18 -0.65
N TYR A 4 37.69 -8.40 -0.59
CA TYR A 4 37.04 -9.30 0.35
C TYR A 4 36.87 -10.67 -0.30
N GLN A 5 37.36 -11.71 0.36
CA GLN A 5 36.96 -13.08 0.04
C GLN A 5 35.69 -13.40 0.82
N ILE A 6 34.59 -13.65 0.10
CA ILE A 6 33.29 -13.95 0.69
C ILE A 6 32.80 -15.33 0.25
N LYS A 7 31.98 -15.95 1.11
CA LYS A 7 31.25 -17.17 0.80
C LYS A 7 29.75 -16.91 0.82
N ILE A 8 29.11 -17.11 -0.32
CA ILE A 8 27.68 -16.92 -0.54
C ILE A 8 26.99 -18.28 -0.42
N THR A 9 26.11 -18.43 0.56
CA THR A 9 25.34 -19.67 0.80
C THR A 9 23.85 -19.39 0.62
N GLU A 10 23.19 -20.18 -0.23
CA GLU A 10 21.75 -20.08 -0.45
C GLU A 10 20.97 -20.64 0.74
N LYS A 11 20.05 -19.86 1.32
CA LYS A 11 19.25 -20.29 2.47
C LYS A 11 18.12 -21.21 2.01
N ASN A 12 17.78 -22.19 2.85
CA ASN A 12 16.65 -23.12 2.66
C ASN A 12 16.75 -24.08 1.45
N ARG A 13 17.82 -24.06 0.65
CA ARG A 13 18.07 -25.05 -0.41
C ARG A 13 18.72 -26.32 0.15
N LYS A 14 18.24 -27.49 -0.29
CA LYS A 14 18.82 -28.81 0.02
C LYS A 14 18.98 -29.62 -1.30
N PRO A 15 20.19 -30.07 -1.65
CA PRO A 15 21.45 -29.90 -0.93
C PRO A 15 21.93 -28.45 -0.94
N VAL A 16 22.78 -28.09 0.02
CA VAL A 16 23.27 -26.71 0.18
C VAL A 16 24.14 -26.33 -1.02
N ALA A 17 23.75 -25.28 -1.72
CA ALA A 17 24.55 -24.64 -2.75
C ALA A 17 25.29 -23.42 -2.20
N TRP A 18 26.54 -23.24 -2.61
CA TRP A 18 27.33 -22.08 -2.24
C TRP A 18 28.38 -21.72 -3.29
N ARG A 19 28.75 -20.45 -3.33
CA ARG A 19 29.80 -19.89 -4.17
C ARG A 19 30.80 -19.15 -3.29
N ARG A 20 32.10 -19.27 -3.57
CA ARG A 20 33.15 -18.49 -2.91
C ARG A 20 33.75 -17.56 -3.94
N CYS A 21 33.77 -16.26 -3.65
CA CYS A 21 34.25 -15.24 -4.58
C CYS A 21 35.14 -14.21 -3.88
N GLN A 22 35.91 -13.48 -4.69
CA GLN A 22 36.60 -12.27 -4.31
C GLN A 22 35.84 -11.08 -4.90
N VAL A 23 35.62 -10.06 -4.07
CA VAL A 23 34.93 -8.83 -4.46
C VAL A 23 35.81 -7.63 -4.09
N PRO A 24 35.93 -6.60 -4.95
CA PRO A 24 36.67 -5.38 -4.64
C PRO A 24 36.21 -4.71 -3.34
N ALA A 25 37.13 -4.10 -2.59
CA ALA A 25 36.78 -3.15 -1.53
C ALA A 25 36.54 -1.74 -2.11
N GLY A 26 35.97 -0.85 -1.30
CA GLY A 26 35.66 0.54 -1.71
C GLY A 26 34.38 0.69 -2.52
N LEU A 27 33.49 -0.31 -2.45
CA LEU A 27 32.21 -0.30 -3.18
C LEU A 27 31.10 0.34 -2.36
N THR A 28 30.08 0.87 -3.04
CA THR A 28 28.77 1.12 -2.41
C THR A 28 27.96 -0.17 -2.34
N TYR A 29 26.90 -0.20 -1.53
CA TYR A 29 26.01 -1.37 -1.47
C TYR A 29 25.27 -1.63 -2.79
N THR A 30 24.96 -0.61 -3.59
CA THR A 30 24.42 -0.79 -4.96
C THR A 30 25.41 -1.56 -5.83
N ARG A 31 26.69 -1.12 -5.88
CA ARG A 31 27.71 -1.81 -6.67
C ARG A 31 28.01 -3.23 -6.17
N LEU A 32 27.96 -3.43 -4.85
CA LEU A 32 28.08 -4.75 -4.27
C LEU A 32 26.89 -5.65 -4.67
N ALA A 33 25.67 -5.11 -4.71
CA ALA A 33 24.48 -5.87 -5.10
C ALA A 33 24.53 -6.33 -6.56
N GLU A 34 24.93 -5.47 -7.49
CA GLU A 34 25.12 -5.82 -8.91
C GLU A 34 26.08 -7.02 -9.06
N ILE A 35 27.22 -6.96 -8.36
CA ILE A 35 28.20 -8.04 -8.33
C ILE A 35 27.58 -9.32 -7.76
N LEU A 36 26.86 -9.23 -6.64
CA LEU A 36 26.25 -10.40 -6.01
C LEU A 36 25.17 -11.03 -6.89
N LEU A 37 24.32 -10.23 -7.55
CA LEU A 37 23.32 -10.71 -8.51
C LEU A 37 24.00 -11.40 -9.70
N ALA A 38 25.09 -10.83 -10.23
CA ALA A 38 25.83 -11.41 -11.34
C ALA A 38 26.51 -12.73 -10.94
N VAL A 39 27.17 -12.75 -9.77
CA VAL A 39 27.78 -13.96 -9.19
C VAL A 39 26.72 -15.02 -8.88
N LEU A 40 25.48 -14.64 -8.58
CA LEU A 40 24.34 -15.52 -8.34
C LEU A 40 23.55 -15.89 -9.61
N GLU A 41 23.95 -15.35 -10.77
CA GLU A 41 23.27 -15.48 -12.05
C GLU A 41 21.76 -15.15 -11.97
N GLN A 42 21.44 -14.12 -11.17
CA GLN A 42 20.10 -13.56 -11.03
C GLN A 42 19.90 -12.37 -11.97
N ASP A 43 18.65 -11.99 -12.20
CA ASP A 43 18.30 -10.79 -12.95
C ASP A 43 18.78 -9.52 -12.23
N GLN A 44 19.51 -8.66 -12.95
CA GLN A 44 20.07 -7.40 -12.45
C GLN A 44 18.98 -6.38 -12.09
N ALA A 45 17.76 -6.52 -12.64
CA ALA A 45 16.63 -5.64 -12.33
C ALA A 45 15.91 -5.99 -11.01
N LEU A 46 16.32 -7.06 -10.31
CA LEU A 46 15.68 -7.46 -9.06
C LEU A 46 15.93 -6.44 -7.96
N PRO A 47 14.90 -6.07 -7.18
CA PRO A 47 15.10 -5.24 -6.00
C PRO A 47 15.95 -6.03 -4.99
N PHE A 48 16.93 -5.36 -4.38
CA PHE A 48 17.87 -6.00 -3.47
C PHE A 48 17.90 -5.38 -2.08
N GLY A 49 18.42 -6.12 -1.11
CA GLY A 49 18.61 -5.63 0.24
C GLY A 49 19.67 -6.38 1.03
N PHE A 50 20.32 -5.68 1.95
CA PHE A 50 21.31 -6.23 2.88
C PHE A 50 20.78 -6.13 4.32
N GLU A 51 21.00 -7.15 5.13
CA GLU A 51 20.71 -7.12 6.57
C GLU A 51 21.93 -7.54 7.39
N PHE A 52 22.40 -6.62 8.23
CA PHE A 52 23.43 -6.83 9.24
C PHE A 52 22.79 -7.04 10.61
N TYR A 53 22.58 -8.31 10.96
CA TYR A 53 21.76 -8.70 12.12
C TYR A 53 22.27 -8.18 13.47
N HIS A 54 23.59 -8.14 13.71
CA HIS A 54 24.13 -7.68 15.00
C HIS A 54 24.17 -6.16 15.11
N LYS A 55 24.52 -5.47 14.01
CA LYS A 55 24.51 -4.01 13.94
C LYS A 55 23.11 -3.43 13.89
N LYS A 56 22.10 -4.28 13.63
CA LYS A 56 20.72 -3.87 13.44
C LYS A 56 20.66 -2.81 12.33
N VAL A 57 21.31 -3.09 11.20
CA VAL A 57 21.28 -2.23 10.01
C VAL A 57 20.70 -3.01 8.84
N ARG A 58 19.83 -2.36 8.07
CA ARG A 58 19.32 -2.83 6.80
C ARG A 58 19.57 -1.80 5.73
N ILE A 59 20.02 -2.23 4.55
CA ILE A 59 20.35 -1.36 3.44
C ILE A 59 19.56 -1.79 2.20
N GLN A 60 18.97 -0.83 1.49
CA GLN A 60 18.29 -1.04 0.22
C GLN A 60 18.25 0.26 -0.59
N GLU A 61 17.89 0.18 -1.87
CA GLU A 61 17.60 1.38 -2.65
C GLU A 61 16.26 2.00 -2.26
N SER A 62 16.19 3.33 -2.33
CA SER A 62 14.95 4.07 -2.06
C SER A 62 13.83 3.61 -2.99
N GLY A 63 12.75 3.10 -2.41
CA GLY A 63 11.60 2.57 -3.16
C GLY A 63 11.71 1.11 -3.61
N ALA A 64 12.82 0.40 -3.32
CA ALA A 64 13.00 -1.00 -3.72
C ALA A 64 12.04 -1.99 -3.02
N GLY A 65 11.52 -1.64 -1.84
CA GLY A 65 10.48 -2.42 -1.15
C GLY A 65 10.90 -3.81 -0.64
N VAL A 66 12.22 -4.09 -0.55
CA VAL A 66 12.76 -5.39 -0.08
C VAL A 66 12.58 -5.56 1.41
N PHE A 67 12.81 -4.50 2.17
CA PHE A 67 12.51 -4.41 3.59
C PHE A 67 11.42 -3.37 3.81
N GLY A 68 10.37 -3.78 4.53
CA GLY A 68 9.43 -2.85 5.12
C GLY A 68 10.02 -2.11 6.32
N ALA A 69 9.33 -1.07 6.77
CA ALA A 69 9.68 -0.34 7.98
C ALA A 69 9.87 -1.29 9.17
N SER A 70 10.91 -1.07 9.96
CA SER A 70 11.32 -1.95 11.05
C SER A 70 11.98 -1.16 12.17
N THR A 71 11.45 -1.20 13.38
CA THR A 71 12.04 -0.54 14.57
C THR A 71 13.25 -1.28 15.14
N ALA A 72 13.40 -2.55 14.78
CA ALA A 72 14.53 -3.36 15.20
C ALA A 72 15.81 -3.08 14.38
N TYR A 73 15.74 -2.32 13.28
CA TYR A 73 16.88 -2.10 12.38
C TYR A 73 16.91 -0.65 11.87
N THR A 74 18.07 0.00 11.92
CA THR A 74 18.37 1.24 11.21
C THR A 74 18.36 0.99 9.71
N MET A 75 17.68 1.85 8.94
CA MET A 75 17.65 1.78 7.48
C MET A 75 18.70 2.74 6.90
N GLU A 76 19.54 2.23 6.01
CA GLU A 76 20.53 3.03 5.28
C GLU A 76 20.31 2.90 3.76
N ASP A 77 20.74 3.91 3.01
CA ASP A 77 20.61 3.95 1.56
C ASP A 77 21.73 3.15 0.88
N ALA A 78 21.44 2.46 -0.21
CA ALA A 78 22.41 1.61 -0.91
C ALA A 78 23.59 2.37 -1.54
N GLN A 79 23.53 3.71 -1.63
CA GLN A 79 24.66 4.54 -2.06
C GLN A 79 25.74 4.72 -0.97
N THR A 80 25.53 4.25 0.27
CA THR A 80 26.57 4.27 1.31
C THR A 80 27.67 3.24 1.03
N SER A 81 28.85 3.47 1.61
CA SER A 81 30.02 2.59 1.48
C SER A 81 29.80 1.24 2.16
N ALA A 82 30.13 0.14 1.48
CA ALA A 82 30.03 -1.21 2.01
C ALA A 82 31.14 -1.55 3.02
N ASP A 83 32.30 -0.92 2.89
CA ASP A 83 33.50 -1.25 3.67
C ASP A 83 33.28 -1.09 5.17
N GLU A 84 32.49 -0.10 5.61
CA GLU A 84 32.30 0.20 7.03
C GLU A 84 31.72 -0.98 7.81
N LEU A 85 30.67 -1.63 7.28
CA LEU A 85 30.06 -2.79 7.94
C LEU A 85 30.78 -4.08 7.56
N MET A 86 31.27 -4.21 6.32
CA MET A 86 32.02 -5.40 5.89
C MET A 86 33.34 -5.58 6.66
N ASN A 87 33.96 -4.50 7.14
CA ASN A 87 35.16 -4.58 7.98
C ASN A 87 34.86 -4.94 9.45
N THR A 88 33.60 -4.81 9.90
CA THR A 88 33.24 -4.97 11.32
C THR A 88 32.40 -6.21 11.61
N GLU A 89 31.80 -6.82 10.60
CA GLU A 89 30.92 -7.99 10.74
C GLU A 89 31.51 -9.24 10.08
N GLU A 90 31.32 -10.40 10.70
CA GLU A 90 31.79 -11.68 10.15
C GLU A 90 30.87 -12.20 9.03
N TRP A 91 29.61 -11.78 9.00
CA TRP A 91 28.63 -12.19 8.00
C TRP A 91 27.43 -11.24 7.95
N PHE A 92 26.71 -11.27 6.83
CA PHE A 92 25.42 -10.57 6.66
C PHE A 92 24.46 -11.37 5.77
N SER A 93 23.19 -10.94 5.70
CA SER A 93 22.21 -11.53 4.78
C SER A 93 22.03 -10.65 3.55
N PHE A 94 21.92 -11.27 2.38
CA PHE A 94 21.61 -10.62 1.11
C PHE A 94 20.28 -11.15 0.58
N PHE A 95 19.45 -10.25 0.07
CA PHE A 95 18.12 -10.52 -0.47
C PHE A 95 18.08 -10.04 -1.91
N ALA A 96 17.65 -10.93 -2.82
CA ALA A 96 17.43 -10.65 -4.23
C ALA A 96 15.96 -10.97 -4.55
N GLY A 97 15.14 -9.94 -4.67
CA GLY A 97 13.69 -10.08 -4.78
C GLY A 97 13.05 -10.72 -3.54
N LYS A 98 11.85 -11.31 -3.73
CA LYS A 98 11.07 -11.94 -2.64
C LYS A 98 11.63 -13.31 -2.22
N ASP A 99 12.19 -14.05 -3.17
CA ASP A 99 12.53 -15.46 -3.02
C ASP A 99 14.04 -15.72 -2.83
N GLY A 100 14.90 -14.84 -3.34
CA GLY A 100 16.35 -14.98 -3.22
C GLY A 100 16.85 -14.57 -1.84
N LYS A 101 17.22 -15.54 -0.99
CA LYS A 101 17.76 -15.28 0.37
C LYS A 101 19.10 -15.98 0.56
N TYR A 102 20.14 -15.18 0.81
CA TYR A 102 21.52 -15.66 0.90
C TYR A 102 22.16 -15.24 2.22
N ARG A 103 23.09 -16.06 2.70
CA ARG A 103 24.02 -15.72 3.79
C ARG A 103 25.40 -15.49 3.17
N ILE A 104 26.01 -14.35 3.49
CA ILE A 104 27.33 -13.97 3.03
C ILE A 104 28.27 -14.01 4.23
N ASP A 105 29.18 -14.97 4.27
CA ASP A 105 30.25 -15.03 5.28
C ASP A 105 31.51 -14.34 4.73
N ILE A 106 32.06 -13.37 5.47
CA ILE A 106 33.27 -12.63 5.11
C ILE A 106 34.46 -13.41 5.65
N GLU A 107 35.17 -14.13 4.79
CA GLU A 107 36.22 -15.06 5.21
C GLU A 107 37.56 -14.35 5.51
N LYS A 108 37.90 -13.33 4.72
CA LYS A 108 39.09 -12.48 4.93
C LYS A 108 39.11 -11.27 4.00
N GLN A 109 39.81 -10.23 4.43
CA GLN A 109 40.25 -9.11 3.61
C GLN A 109 41.72 -9.33 3.23
N GLN A 110 42.08 -9.19 1.95
CA GLN A 110 43.44 -9.46 1.48
C GLN A 110 43.83 -8.56 0.32
N GLU A 111 45.15 -8.38 0.14
CA GLU A 111 45.69 -7.77 -1.08
C GLU A 111 45.52 -8.74 -2.25
N SER A 112 44.96 -8.23 -3.36
CA SER A 112 44.85 -8.97 -4.61
C SER A 112 45.40 -8.13 -5.77
N VAL A 113 46.00 -8.83 -6.72
CA VAL A 113 46.53 -8.25 -7.97
C VAL A 113 45.38 -7.98 -8.95
N ASP A 114 44.27 -8.72 -8.82
CA ASP A 114 43.07 -8.64 -9.66
C ASP A 114 41.88 -7.99 -8.92
N ALA A 115 42.16 -7.19 -7.87
CA ALA A 115 41.14 -6.60 -6.99
C ALA A 115 40.22 -5.55 -7.65
N GLU A 116 40.31 -5.33 -8.96
CA GLU A 116 39.46 -4.41 -9.72
C GLU A 116 38.18 -5.07 -10.25
N SER A 117 38.11 -6.40 -10.31
CA SER A 117 36.94 -7.13 -10.81
C SER A 117 36.58 -8.32 -9.91
N PRO A 118 35.29 -8.69 -9.81
CA PRO A 118 34.88 -9.84 -9.00
C PRO A 118 35.30 -11.17 -9.65
N VAL A 119 35.75 -12.12 -8.83
CA VAL A 119 36.21 -13.44 -9.28
C VAL A 119 35.61 -14.54 -8.42
N VAL A 120 34.96 -15.52 -9.04
CA VAL A 120 34.47 -16.74 -8.38
C VAL A 120 35.61 -17.76 -8.29
N LEU A 121 35.96 -18.13 -7.07
CA LEU A 121 37.03 -19.08 -6.76
C LEU A 121 36.53 -20.53 -6.77
N GLN A 122 35.33 -20.76 -6.24
CA GLN A 122 34.75 -22.09 -6.08
C GLN A 122 33.23 -22.03 -6.19
N ILE A 123 32.64 -23.04 -6.83
CA ILE A 123 31.19 -23.26 -6.89
C ILE A 123 30.92 -24.65 -6.35
N LYS A 124 29.92 -24.76 -5.47
CA LYS A 124 29.32 -26.04 -5.10
C LYS A 124 27.83 -25.94 -5.38
N ASP A 125 27.38 -26.67 -6.40
CA ASP A 125 25.97 -26.87 -6.70
C ASP A 125 25.69 -28.38 -6.69
N ALA A 126 24.54 -28.77 -6.15
CA ALA A 126 24.10 -30.16 -6.06
C ALA A 126 23.83 -30.81 -7.43
N GLU A 127 23.51 -29.99 -8.43
CA GLU A 127 23.00 -30.43 -9.73
C GLU A 127 24.07 -30.36 -10.84
N SER A 128 25.24 -29.76 -10.57
CA SER A 128 26.32 -29.61 -11.55
C SER A 128 27.38 -30.70 -11.41
N ALA A 129 27.55 -31.49 -12.47
CA ALA A 129 28.64 -32.47 -12.58
C ALA A 129 30.01 -31.84 -12.94
N ASP A 130 30.02 -30.58 -13.40
CA ASP A 130 31.21 -29.84 -13.83
C ASP A 130 31.26 -28.44 -13.19
N ALA A 131 31.64 -28.42 -11.92
CA ALA A 131 31.75 -27.18 -11.15
C ALA A 131 32.90 -26.27 -11.62
N GLU A 132 33.91 -26.83 -12.29
CA GLU A 132 35.08 -26.07 -12.75
C GLU A 132 34.78 -25.33 -14.06
N GLY A 133 34.13 -26.00 -15.03
CA GLY A 133 33.66 -25.35 -16.26
C GLY A 133 32.64 -24.25 -16.00
N ALA A 134 31.69 -24.48 -15.07
CA ALA A 134 30.72 -23.46 -14.66
C ALA A 134 31.38 -22.24 -14.02
N ARG A 135 32.40 -22.46 -13.18
CA ARG A 135 33.18 -21.36 -12.58
C ARG A 135 33.89 -20.54 -13.64
N ASP A 136 34.58 -21.19 -14.58
CA ASP A 136 35.38 -20.50 -15.57
C ASP A 136 34.51 -19.70 -16.55
N ALA A 137 33.36 -20.25 -16.96
CA ALA A 137 32.37 -19.53 -17.76
C ALA A 137 31.80 -18.30 -17.04
N LEU A 138 31.50 -18.42 -15.73
CA LEU A 138 31.00 -17.31 -14.94
C LEU A 138 32.07 -16.21 -14.77
N ASN A 139 33.32 -16.59 -14.52
CA ASN A 139 34.42 -15.62 -14.44
C ASN A 139 34.65 -14.88 -15.76
N GLN A 140 34.46 -15.54 -16.90
CA GLN A 140 34.56 -14.88 -18.21
C GLN A 140 33.48 -13.82 -18.41
N LYS A 141 32.24 -14.09 -17.96
CA LYS A 141 31.14 -13.12 -17.97
C LYS A 141 31.44 -11.93 -17.06
N LEU A 142 31.81 -12.20 -15.81
CA LEU A 142 32.15 -11.16 -14.82
C LEU A 142 33.30 -10.27 -15.30
N ALA A 143 34.34 -10.86 -15.90
CA ALA A 143 35.46 -10.13 -16.46
C ALA A 143 35.09 -9.26 -17.67
N THR A 144 33.96 -9.51 -18.34
CA THR A 144 33.45 -8.69 -19.45
C THR A 144 32.55 -7.57 -18.92
N GLU A 145 31.68 -7.90 -17.97
CA GLU A 145 30.67 -7.00 -17.41
C GLU A 145 31.29 -5.91 -16.51
N PHE A 146 32.35 -6.25 -15.76
CA PHE A 146 32.98 -5.35 -14.78
C PHE A 146 34.38 -4.88 -15.23
N ALA A 147 34.62 -4.80 -16.55
CA ALA A 147 35.95 -4.69 -17.14
C ALA A 147 36.52 -3.25 -17.34
N ILE A 148 35.78 -2.16 -17.10
CA ILE A 148 36.23 -0.79 -17.45
C ILE A 148 35.78 0.19 -16.34
N SER A 149 36.66 0.92 -15.64
CA SER A 149 37.37 2.10 -16.18
C SER A 149 38.82 2.31 -15.68
N LYS A 150 39.77 2.22 -16.61
CA LYS A 150 41.07 2.92 -16.56
C LYS A 150 41.01 4.32 -17.20
N THR A 151 39.83 4.94 -17.26
CA THR A 151 39.61 6.16 -18.08
C THR A 151 38.77 7.25 -17.44
N GLU A 152 38.58 7.24 -16.11
CA GLU A 152 38.00 8.40 -15.39
C GLU A 152 38.97 9.00 -14.35
N ALA A 153 40.19 8.48 -14.22
CA ALA A 153 41.20 8.97 -13.28
C ALA A 153 41.91 10.28 -13.69
N ASN A 154 41.47 10.99 -14.74
CA ASN A 154 42.10 12.22 -15.21
C ASN A 154 41.16 13.43 -15.36
N ALA A 155 39.92 13.37 -14.87
CA ALA A 155 39.00 14.52 -14.91
C ALA A 155 38.96 15.37 -13.63
N GLU A 156 39.68 14.98 -12.56
CA GLU A 156 39.72 15.73 -11.29
C GLU A 156 41.07 16.42 -11.01
N ALA A 157 41.82 16.77 -12.05
CA ALA A 157 43.04 17.57 -11.94
C ALA A 157 42.94 18.91 -12.69
N ASN A 158 41.76 19.54 -12.72
CA ASN A 158 41.66 21.00 -12.88
C ASN A 158 40.19 21.45 -12.75
N THR A 159 39.81 21.91 -11.57
CA THR A 159 38.92 23.08 -11.34
C THR A 159 38.76 23.28 -9.84
N GLY A 160 39.88 23.60 -9.19
CA GLY A 160 39.80 24.43 -7.99
C GLY A 160 39.36 25.83 -8.40
N ALA A 161 38.34 26.34 -7.71
CA ALA A 161 37.90 27.73 -7.68
C ALA A 161 37.30 28.29 -8.99
N ASN A 162 35.96 28.28 -9.07
CA ASN A 162 35.12 29.48 -9.09
C ASN A 162 33.70 29.16 -9.56
N GLY A 163 32.71 29.74 -8.88
CA GLY A 163 31.48 30.18 -9.54
C GLY A 163 30.30 29.21 -9.53
N ALA A 164 29.52 29.26 -8.45
CA ALA A 164 28.11 28.94 -8.50
C ALA A 164 27.42 29.76 -9.60
N THR A 165 27.01 29.11 -10.68
CA THR A 165 25.88 29.39 -11.60
C THR A 165 26.15 28.75 -12.96
N GLN A 166 26.00 27.44 -13.11
CA GLN A 166 25.85 26.80 -14.43
C GLN A 166 25.35 25.33 -14.39
N ASN A 167 24.63 24.89 -13.35
CA ASN A 167 24.12 23.50 -13.28
C ASN A 167 22.67 23.31 -13.79
N ALA A 168 21.96 24.37 -14.19
CA ALA A 168 20.55 24.22 -14.59
C ALA A 168 20.37 23.83 -16.07
N ASP A 169 21.23 24.34 -16.96
CA ASP A 169 21.08 24.10 -18.41
C ASP A 169 21.61 22.73 -18.85
N GLU A 170 22.65 22.20 -18.20
CA GLU A 170 23.17 20.86 -18.50
C GLU A 170 22.25 19.76 -17.94
N ILE A 171 21.69 19.93 -16.74
CA ILE A 171 20.65 19.04 -16.19
C ILE A 171 19.40 19.07 -17.09
N ALA A 172 18.97 20.26 -17.54
CA ALA A 172 17.83 20.38 -18.45
C ALA A 172 18.08 19.77 -19.85
N GLN A 173 19.33 19.76 -20.34
CA GLN A 173 19.70 19.09 -21.58
C GLN A 173 19.73 17.57 -21.44
N VAL A 174 20.27 17.05 -20.35
CA VAL A 174 20.29 15.62 -20.05
C VAL A 174 18.87 15.11 -19.79
N GLU A 175 18.04 15.83 -19.04
CA GLU A 175 16.63 15.50 -18.86
C GLU A 175 15.83 15.53 -20.17
N ARG A 176 16.13 16.45 -21.10
CA ARG A 176 15.50 16.48 -22.42
C ARG A 176 15.97 15.34 -23.30
N ALA A 177 17.26 14.99 -23.27
CA ALA A 177 17.81 13.86 -24.01
C ALA A 177 17.29 12.52 -23.48
N MET A 178 17.19 12.38 -22.15
CA MET A 178 16.55 11.24 -21.50
C MET A 178 15.07 11.17 -21.84
N LYS A 179 14.31 12.29 -21.82
CA LYS A 179 12.92 12.30 -22.27
C LYS A 179 12.78 11.87 -23.73
N ILE A 180 13.66 12.32 -24.63
CA ILE A 180 13.62 11.95 -26.05
C ILE A 180 13.96 10.46 -26.22
N ALA A 181 14.93 9.93 -25.48
CA ALA A 181 15.28 8.51 -25.46
C ALA A 181 14.15 7.65 -24.88
N GLU A 182 13.54 8.07 -23.77
CA GLU A 182 12.38 7.43 -23.14
C GLU A 182 11.15 7.47 -24.08
N THR A 183 11.00 8.52 -24.89
CA THR A 183 9.93 8.62 -25.90
C THR A 183 10.22 7.74 -27.13
N ALA A 184 11.49 7.45 -27.42
CA ALA A 184 11.93 6.57 -28.51
C ALA A 184 11.82 5.09 -28.13
N GLU A 185 12.26 4.72 -26.92
CA GLU A 185 12.06 3.39 -26.31
C GLU A 185 10.57 3.07 -26.17
N LYS A 186 9.76 4.02 -25.68
CA LYS A 186 8.29 3.85 -25.63
C LYS A 186 7.64 3.75 -27.01
N LYS A 187 8.28 4.24 -28.07
CA LYS A 187 7.79 4.10 -29.46
C LYS A 187 8.12 2.73 -30.04
N GLU A 188 9.23 2.14 -29.60
CA GLU A 188 9.70 0.80 -29.97
C GLU A 188 8.92 -0.27 -29.17
N GLU A 189 8.69 -0.05 -27.87
CA GLU A 189 7.81 -0.87 -27.02
C GLU A 189 6.31 -0.74 -27.40
N ALA A 190 5.86 0.44 -27.87
CA ALA A 190 4.51 0.57 -28.42
C ALA A 190 4.34 -0.15 -29.76
N LEU A 191 5.43 -0.30 -30.53
CA LEU A 191 5.45 -1.10 -31.76
C LEU A 191 5.39 -2.60 -31.42
N ASP A 192 6.06 -3.02 -30.35
CA ASP A 192 6.05 -4.40 -29.85
C ASP A 192 4.74 -4.77 -29.13
N ALA A 193 4.06 -3.82 -28.46
CA ALA A 193 2.70 -4.01 -27.96
C ALA A 193 1.67 -4.10 -29.11
N GLN A 194 1.91 -3.41 -30.23
CA GLN A 194 1.17 -3.62 -31.48
C GLN A 194 1.45 -5.01 -32.08
N SER A 195 2.68 -5.53 -31.91
CA SER A 195 3.10 -6.88 -32.31
C SER A 195 2.47 -8.00 -31.44
N ALA A 196 2.07 -7.69 -30.20
CA ALA A 196 1.33 -8.61 -29.32
C ALA A 196 -0.15 -8.78 -29.69
N MET A 197 -0.72 -7.91 -30.53
CA MET A 197 -1.82 -8.29 -31.43
C MET A 197 -1.25 -9.15 -32.57
N GLN A 198 -0.66 -10.29 -32.21
CA GLN A 198 -0.40 -11.33 -33.19
C GLN A 198 -1.73 -11.65 -33.89
N GLU A 199 -1.70 -11.58 -35.21
CA GLU A 199 -2.82 -11.77 -36.13
C GLU A 199 -3.75 -12.91 -35.66
N GLY A 200 -4.85 -12.58 -34.97
CA GLY A 200 -5.95 -13.50 -34.67
C GLY A 200 -6.41 -13.67 -33.22
N VAL A 201 -5.73 -13.14 -32.19
CA VAL A 201 -6.24 -13.25 -30.81
C VAL A 201 -7.31 -12.19 -30.55
N VAL A 202 -8.57 -12.64 -30.40
CA VAL A 202 -9.71 -11.78 -30.06
C VAL A 202 -9.70 -11.52 -28.55
N LEU A 203 -9.65 -10.25 -28.15
CA LEU A 203 -9.78 -9.86 -26.75
C LEU A 203 -11.17 -10.27 -26.22
N SER A 204 -11.19 -11.16 -25.23
CA SER A 204 -12.39 -11.63 -24.54
C SER A 204 -12.21 -11.62 -23.01
N THR A 205 -13.32 -11.68 -22.29
CA THR A 205 -13.36 -11.80 -20.83
C THR A 205 -12.66 -13.09 -20.38
N GLU A 206 -12.92 -14.20 -21.07
CA GLU A 206 -12.25 -15.48 -20.82
C GLU A 206 -10.74 -15.34 -20.96
N TRP A 207 -10.26 -14.68 -22.02
CA TRP A 207 -8.84 -14.48 -22.24
C TRP A 207 -8.21 -13.60 -21.14
N ILE A 208 -8.89 -12.52 -20.73
CA ILE A 208 -8.40 -11.66 -19.63
C ILE A 208 -8.27 -12.49 -18.34
N LEU A 209 -9.31 -13.27 -18.00
CA LEU A 209 -9.31 -14.13 -16.81
C LEU A 209 -8.23 -15.21 -16.90
N LEU A 210 -8.03 -15.83 -18.06
CA LEU A 210 -6.99 -16.84 -18.26
C LEU A 210 -5.58 -16.29 -18.04
N ASN A 211 -5.37 -14.99 -18.24
CA ASN A 211 -4.09 -14.32 -18.00
C ASN A 211 -3.88 -13.89 -16.52
N GLN A 212 -4.88 -14.04 -15.66
CA GLN A 212 -4.73 -13.77 -14.22
C GLN A 212 -4.09 -14.95 -13.48
N GLU A 213 -3.60 -14.71 -12.26
CA GLU A 213 -3.12 -15.80 -11.41
C GLU A 213 -4.24 -16.77 -11.03
N MET A 214 -3.91 -18.06 -10.89
CA MET A 214 -4.87 -19.10 -10.47
C MET A 214 -5.58 -18.75 -9.15
N ASN A 215 -4.87 -18.12 -8.21
CA ASN A 215 -5.46 -17.71 -6.93
C ASN A 215 -6.56 -16.65 -7.09
N ALA A 216 -6.40 -15.72 -8.04
CA ALA A 216 -7.42 -14.72 -8.35
C ALA A 216 -8.70 -15.39 -8.89
N LEU A 217 -8.55 -16.35 -9.81
CA LEU A 217 -9.66 -17.13 -10.34
C LEU A 217 -10.36 -17.95 -9.25
N LYS A 218 -9.61 -18.62 -8.36
CA LYS A 218 -10.18 -19.36 -7.22
C LYS A 218 -10.96 -18.45 -6.27
N ASN A 219 -10.48 -17.23 -6.02
CA ASN A 219 -11.19 -16.25 -5.21
C ASN A 219 -12.49 -15.79 -5.87
N MET A 220 -12.47 -15.53 -7.18
CA MET A 220 -13.68 -15.17 -7.92
C MET A 220 -14.68 -16.34 -7.98
N ALA A 221 -14.19 -17.57 -8.17
CA ALA A 221 -15.01 -18.78 -8.14
C ALA A 221 -15.69 -18.97 -6.78
N LYS A 222 -14.99 -18.68 -5.67
CA LYS A 222 -15.58 -18.71 -4.33
C LYS A 222 -16.72 -17.68 -4.17
N LYS A 223 -16.53 -16.46 -4.69
CA LYS A 223 -17.57 -15.41 -4.70
C LYS A 223 -18.84 -15.87 -5.44
N TRP A 224 -18.68 -16.55 -6.56
CA TRP A 224 -19.79 -17.05 -7.38
C TRP A 224 -20.24 -18.47 -7.04
N HIS A 225 -19.81 -19.02 -5.90
CA HIS A 225 -20.19 -20.35 -5.42
C HIS A 225 -19.88 -21.50 -6.41
N LEU A 226 -18.76 -21.37 -7.14
CA LEU A 226 -18.24 -22.37 -8.08
C LEU A 226 -17.13 -23.25 -7.49
N ALA A 227 -16.70 -23.00 -6.26
CA ALA A 227 -15.67 -23.81 -5.61
C ALA A 227 -16.17 -25.26 -5.41
N PRO A 228 -15.29 -26.27 -5.56
CA PRO A 228 -15.65 -27.68 -5.35
C PRO A 228 -16.32 -27.85 -3.99
N THR A 229 -17.47 -28.53 -3.98
CA THR A 229 -18.29 -28.67 -2.75
C THR A 229 -17.92 -29.91 -1.94
N LYS A 230 -17.10 -30.81 -2.52
CA LYS A 230 -16.66 -32.07 -1.93
C LYS A 230 -15.14 -32.20 -2.05
N GLU A 231 -14.51 -32.77 -1.03
CA GLU A 231 -13.06 -33.01 -0.99
C GLU A 231 -12.56 -33.96 -2.10
N ASP A 232 -13.45 -34.80 -2.65
CA ASP A 232 -13.13 -35.78 -3.70
C ASP A 232 -13.34 -35.25 -5.15
N GLU A 233 -13.79 -34.01 -5.30
CA GLU A 233 -14.02 -33.39 -6.61
C GLU A 233 -12.71 -32.79 -7.14
N ALA A 234 -12.30 -33.18 -8.35
CA ALA A 234 -11.06 -32.71 -8.94
C ALA A 234 -11.07 -31.17 -9.08
N ASP A 235 -9.97 -30.53 -8.71
CA ASP A 235 -9.80 -29.09 -8.88
C ASP A 235 -9.95 -28.74 -10.38
N PRO A 236 -10.79 -27.75 -10.75
CA PRO A 236 -10.97 -27.35 -12.15
C PRO A 236 -9.66 -26.81 -12.72
N THR A 237 -9.45 -27.00 -14.03
CA THR A 237 -8.29 -26.40 -14.71
C THR A 237 -8.43 -24.88 -14.79
N LYS A 238 -7.34 -24.18 -15.13
CA LYS A 238 -7.36 -22.71 -15.25
C LYS A 238 -8.31 -22.27 -16.36
N GLU A 239 -8.29 -23.01 -17.46
CA GLU A 239 -9.11 -22.82 -18.65
C GLU A 239 -10.59 -23.04 -18.34
N GLU A 240 -10.93 -24.16 -17.69
CA GLU A 240 -12.30 -24.46 -17.27
C GLU A 240 -12.86 -23.39 -16.32
N LEU A 241 -12.02 -22.89 -15.41
CA LEU A 241 -12.40 -21.88 -14.45
C LEU A 241 -12.59 -20.52 -15.12
N ALA A 242 -11.67 -20.10 -15.99
CA ALA A 242 -11.77 -18.84 -16.74
C ALA A 242 -13.02 -18.82 -17.63
N GLN A 243 -13.31 -19.92 -18.34
CA GLN A 243 -14.49 -20.05 -19.18
C GLN A 243 -15.79 -19.91 -18.37
N LYS A 244 -15.95 -20.71 -17.31
CA LYS A 244 -17.15 -20.66 -16.43
C LYS A 244 -17.34 -19.29 -15.80
N LEU A 245 -16.25 -18.67 -15.37
CA LEU A 245 -16.28 -17.35 -14.78
C LEU A 245 -16.69 -16.27 -15.79
N ALA A 246 -16.16 -16.32 -17.01
CA ALA A 246 -16.54 -15.42 -18.10
C ALA A 246 -18.05 -15.49 -18.38
N GLU A 247 -18.61 -16.70 -18.50
CA GLU A 247 -20.05 -16.93 -18.68
C GLU A 247 -20.89 -16.30 -17.55
N ILE A 248 -20.40 -16.32 -16.32
CA ILE A 248 -21.10 -15.77 -15.15
C ILE A 248 -21.00 -14.25 -15.11
N VAL A 249 -19.80 -13.68 -15.24
CA VAL A 249 -19.61 -12.23 -15.09
C VAL A 249 -20.21 -11.42 -16.23
N LEU A 250 -20.44 -12.05 -17.39
CA LEU A 250 -21.13 -11.47 -18.55
C LEU A 250 -22.66 -11.54 -18.47
N GLN A 251 -23.24 -12.14 -17.42
CA GLN A 251 -24.68 -12.02 -17.19
C GLN A 251 -25.01 -10.60 -16.71
N PRO A 252 -26.03 -9.91 -17.30
CA PRO A 252 -26.34 -8.53 -16.93
C PRO A 252 -26.56 -8.31 -15.43
N GLU A 253 -27.20 -9.24 -14.73
CA GLU A 253 -27.44 -9.15 -13.29
C GLU A 253 -26.14 -9.22 -12.47
N ASN A 254 -25.24 -10.13 -12.85
CA ASN A 254 -23.94 -10.28 -12.19
C ASN A 254 -23.03 -9.09 -12.47
N MET A 255 -23.06 -8.54 -13.69
CA MET A 255 -22.37 -7.30 -14.02
C MET A 255 -22.92 -6.12 -13.22
N ARG A 256 -24.25 -5.98 -13.07
CA ARG A 256 -24.84 -4.97 -12.18
C ARG A 256 -24.30 -5.12 -10.76
N GLN A 257 -24.28 -6.34 -10.22
CA GLN A 257 -23.78 -6.61 -8.87
C GLN A 257 -22.30 -6.27 -8.71
N ASN A 258 -21.47 -6.51 -9.74
CA ASN A 258 -20.06 -6.12 -9.73
C ASN A 258 -19.86 -4.59 -9.80
N PHE A 259 -20.70 -3.89 -10.56
CA PHE A 259 -20.55 -2.45 -10.73
C PHE A 259 -21.23 -1.60 -9.64
N VAL A 260 -22.18 -2.15 -8.88
CA VAL A 260 -23.01 -1.37 -7.92
C VAL A 260 -22.19 -0.70 -6.81
N THR A 261 -21.00 -1.22 -6.51
CA THR A 261 -20.07 -0.69 -5.48
C THR A 261 -18.88 0.06 -6.07
N MET A 262 -18.78 0.18 -7.40
CA MET A 262 -17.69 0.90 -8.05
C MET A 262 -17.82 2.41 -7.79
N LYS A 263 -16.72 3.02 -7.34
CA LYS A 263 -16.68 4.46 -7.05
C LYS A 263 -16.90 5.28 -8.33
N ASP A 264 -17.43 6.49 -8.17
CA ASP A 264 -17.75 7.35 -9.32
C ASP A 264 -16.50 7.70 -10.16
N ILE A 265 -15.32 7.80 -9.54
CA ILE A 265 -14.05 7.97 -10.27
C ILE A 265 -13.75 6.77 -11.17
N SER A 266 -13.96 5.54 -10.68
CA SER A 266 -13.78 4.31 -11.46
C SER A 266 -14.74 4.24 -12.63
N ILE A 267 -16.01 4.60 -12.43
CA ILE A 267 -17.00 4.66 -13.51
C ILE A 267 -16.63 5.73 -14.54
N HIS A 268 -16.18 6.89 -14.10
CA HIS A 268 -15.76 7.96 -15.01
C HIS A 268 -14.59 7.53 -15.89
N VAL A 269 -13.55 6.92 -15.30
CA VAL A 269 -12.39 6.40 -16.06
C VAL A 269 -12.82 5.25 -16.97
N TRP A 270 -13.67 4.33 -16.49
CA TRP A 270 -14.26 3.26 -17.29
C TRP A 270 -14.99 3.78 -18.54
N GLU A 271 -15.85 4.79 -18.39
CA GLU A 271 -16.63 5.36 -19.49
C GLU A 271 -15.73 6.08 -20.52
N GLN A 272 -14.62 6.68 -20.08
CA GLN A 272 -13.59 7.21 -21.01
C GLN A 272 -12.96 6.10 -21.86
N VAL A 273 -12.68 4.93 -21.28
CA VAL A 273 -12.16 3.78 -22.04
C VAL A 273 -13.23 3.24 -23.00
N LEU A 274 -14.48 3.21 -22.56
CA LEU A 274 -15.60 2.67 -23.32
C LEU A 274 -15.82 3.38 -24.67
N GLU A 275 -15.60 4.70 -24.72
CA GLU A 275 -15.74 5.55 -25.91
C GLU A 275 -14.72 5.23 -27.02
N ASN A 276 -13.66 4.47 -26.74
CA ASN A 276 -12.63 4.13 -27.71
C ASN A 276 -12.93 2.81 -28.42
N GLU A 277 -12.78 2.76 -29.76
CA GLU A 277 -12.98 1.54 -30.55
C GLU A 277 -11.87 0.49 -30.33
N GLY A 278 -10.76 0.87 -29.67
CA GLY A 278 -9.63 0.00 -29.32
C GLY A 278 -9.01 0.35 -27.97
N ALA A 279 -7.71 0.10 -27.82
CA ALA A 279 -6.99 0.42 -26.60
C ALA A 279 -6.90 1.95 -26.40
N ALA A 280 -7.34 2.44 -25.25
CA ALA A 280 -7.31 3.86 -24.86
C ALA A 280 -6.09 4.13 -23.97
N ALA A 281 -5.38 5.24 -24.20
CA ALA A 281 -4.31 5.67 -23.29
C ALA A 281 -4.90 6.18 -21.97
N ILE A 282 -4.35 5.71 -20.85
CA ILE A 282 -4.80 6.05 -19.49
C ILE A 282 -3.67 6.77 -18.77
N GLU A 283 -4.02 7.86 -18.08
CA GLU A 283 -3.06 8.51 -17.18
C GLU A 283 -2.66 7.55 -16.05
N ARG A 284 -1.35 7.50 -15.74
CA ARG A 284 -0.80 6.50 -14.83
C ARG A 284 -1.45 6.52 -13.43
N ASP A 285 -1.82 7.69 -12.95
CA ASP A 285 -2.50 7.89 -11.66
C ASP A 285 -3.98 7.46 -11.66
N LYS A 286 -4.58 7.22 -12.85
CA LYS A 286 -5.95 6.73 -13.02
C LYS A 286 -6.03 5.21 -13.25
N LEU A 287 -4.92 4.52 -13.45
CA LEU A 287 -4.88 3.07 -13.65
C LEU A 287 -5.52 2.30 -12.49
N GLU A 288 -5.29 2.75 -11.26
CA GLU A 288 -5.86 2.14 -10.04
C GLU A 288 -7.40 2.14 -10.08
N ALA A 289 -8.00 3.15 -10.71
CA ALA A 289 -9.45 3.25 -10.84
C ALA A 289 -10.03 2.14 -11.74
N LEU A 290 -9.20 1.51 -12.59
CA LEU A 290 -9.58 0.41 -13.49
C LEU A 290 -9.33 -0.99 -12.90
N MET A 291 -8.50 -1.12 -11.87
CA MET A 291 -8.13 -2.41 -11.27
C MET A 291 -9.34 -3.28 -10.85
N PRO A 292 -10.42 -2.72 -10.26
CA PRO A 292 -11.60 -3.51 -9.93
C PRO A 292 -12.26 -4.14 -11.16
N PHE A 293 -12.28 -3.47 -12.32
CA PHE A 293 -12.83 -4.02 -13.55
C PHE A 293 -11.90 -5.09 -14.14
N TYR A 294 -10.59 -4.88 -14.05
CA TYR A 294 -9.58 -5.86 -14.47
C TYR A 294 -9.74 -7.17 -13.70
N TRP A 295 -9.84 -7.12 -12.37
CA TRP A 295 -10.03 -8.30 -11.53
C TRP A 295 -11.35 -9.05 -11.80
N ASN A 296 -12.37 -8.39 -12.34
CA ASN A 296 -13.62 -9.04 -12.76
C ASN A 296 -13.61 -9.48 -14.24
N GLY A 297 -12.47 -9.34 -14.94
CA GLY A 297 -12.31 -9.75 -16.34
C GLY A 297 -12.85 -8.77 -17.37
N TYR A 298 -13.22 -7.55 -16.98
CA TYR A 298 -13.96 -6.61 -17.84
C TYR A 298 -13.09 -5.67 -18.67
N VAL A 299 -11.82 -5.48 -18.31
CA VAL A 299 -10.88 -4.62 -19.02
C VAL A 299 -9.50 -5.25 -18.99
N MET A 300 -8.76 -5.14 -20.08
CA MET A 300 -7.34 -5.47 -20.15
C MET A 300 -6.53 -4.21 -19.92
N LEU A 301 -5.51 -4.29 -19.07
CA LEU A 301 -4.53 -3.22 -18.83
C LEU A 301 -3.19 -3.66 -19.41
N TYR A 302 -2.59 -2.81 -20.24
CA TYR A 302 -1.31 -3.06 -20.89
C TYR A 302 -0.20 -2.27 -20.23
N GLU A 303 1.03 -2.79 -20.30
CA GLU A 303 2.23 -2.18 -19.70
C GLU A 303 2.52 -0.78 -20.28
N ASN A 304 2.15 -0.55 -21.55
CA ASN A 304 2.26 0.74 -22.22
C ASN A 304 1.26 1.81 -21.71
N GLY A 305 0.51 1.51 -20.64
CA GLY A 305 -0.45 2.43 -20.04
C GLY A 305 -1.76 2.56 -20.81
N THR A 306 -2.07 1.61 -21.69
CA THR A 306 -3.35 1.57 -22.39
C THR A 306 -4.31 0.56 -21.77
N ALA A 307 -5.62 0.75 -21.99
CA ALA A 307 -6.66 -0.15 -21.53
C ALA A 307 -7.64 -0.48 -22.66
N ALA A 308 -8.08 -1.73 -22.76
CA ALA A 308 -9.06 -2.16 -23.76
C ALA A 308 -10.19 -2.98 -23.12
N ILE A 309 -11.43 -2.71 -23.53
CA ILE A 309 -12.64 -3.41 -23.07
C ILE A 309 -13.10 -4.37 -24.17
N PRO A 310 -13.28 -5.68 -23.88
CA PRO A 310 -13.83 -6.65 -24.84
C PRO A 310 -15.20 -6.23 -25.38
N ALA A 311 -15.49 -6.52 -26.64
CA ALA A 311 -16.78 -6.14 -27.27
C ALA A 311 -18.00 -6.70 -26.51
N GLU A 312 -17.94 -7.97 -26.10
CA GLU A 312 -18.99 -8.63 -25.30
C GLU A 312 -19.25 -7.92 -23.96
N VAL A 313 -18.22 -7.33 -23.35
CA VAL A 313 -18.36 -6.56 -22.11
C VAL A 313 -19.07 -5.24 -22.39
N LYS A 314 -18.74 -4.57 -23.51
CA LYS A 314 -19.42 -3.34 -23.94
C LYS A 314 -20.90 -3.60 -24.19
N ASP A 315 -21.23 -4.71 -24.86
CA ASP A 315 -22.60 -5.10 -25.18
C ASP A 315 -23.44 -5.38 -23.92
N VAL A 316 -22.87 -6.05 -22.93
CA VAL A 316 -23.55 -6.29 -21.64
C VAL A 316 -23.64 -4.98 -20.83
N TYR A 317 -22.58 -4.17 -20.81
CA TYR A 317 -22.61 -2.87 -20.11
C TYR A 317 -23.70 -1.95 -20.68
N ALA A 318 -23.86 -1.90 -22.00
CA ALA A 318 -24.90 -1.11 -22.67
C ALA A 318 -26.34 -1.51 -22.24
N GLN A 319 -26.57 -2.78 -21.91
CA GLN A 319 -27.87 -3.25 -21.41
C GLN A 319 -28.15 -2.80 -19.98
N ILE A 320 -27.09 -2.59 -19.18
CA ILE A 320 -27.24 -2.24 -17.76
C ILE A 320 -27.11 -0.74 -17.50
N ASN A 321 -26.37 -0.02 -18.35
CA ASN A 321 -26.06 1.40 -18.28
C ASN A 321 -27.33 2.24 -18.51
N THR A 322 -28.09 2.41 -17.43
CA THR A 322 -29.39 3.08 -17.41
C THR A 322 -29.44 4.08 -16.27
N LYS A 323 -30.32 5.08 -16.36
CA LYS A 323 -30.50 6.06 -15.27
C LYS A 323 -30.85 5.39 -13.93
N GLU A 324 -31.64 4.33 -13.96
CA GLU A 324 -32.00 3.56 -12.77
C GLU A 324 -30.81 2.84 -12.16
N PHE A 325 -29.94 2.25 -12.97
CA PHE A 325 -28.68 1.68 -12.51
C PHE A 325 -27.75 2.73 -11.87
N HIS A 326 -27.57 3.89 -12.51
CA HIS A 326 -26.77 4.98 -11.93
C HIS A 326 -27.36 5.50 -10.62
N HIS A 327 -28.69 5.65 -10.55
CA HIS A 327 -29.38 6.02 -9.30
C HIS A 327 -29.12 4.98 -8.21
N ARG A 328 -29.29 3.69 -8.53
CA ARG A 328 -29.05 2.60 -7.58
C ARG A 328 -27.60 2.55 -7.09
N ARG A 329 -26.63 2.75 -7.98
CA ARG A 329 -25.21 2.86 -7.60
C ARG A 329 -25.00 4.03 -6.65
N ALA A 330 -25.56 5.20 -6.94
CA ALA A 330 -25.44 6.37 -6.07
C ALA A 330 -26.00 6.09 -4.67
N GLU A 331 -27.14 5.39 -4.56
CA GLU A 331 -27.70 4.95 -3.27
C GLU A 331 -26.74 4.04 -2.49
N VAL A 332 -26.14 3.06 -3.17
CA VAL A 332 -25.23 2.06 -2.59
C VAL A 332 -23.88 2.67 -2.20
N ILE A 333 -23.29 3.51 -3.04
CA ILE A 333 -22.05 4.23 -2.72
C ILE A 333 -22.26 5.13 -1.50
N TRP A 334 -23.39 5.84 -1.44
CA TRP A 334 -23.69 6.64 -0.25
C TRP A 334 -23.87 5.79 1.02
N MET A 335 -24.46 4.58 0.90
CA MET A 335 -24.52 3.63 2.00
C MET A 335 -23.12 3.21 2.45
N LEU A 336 -22.22 2.88 1.51
CA LEU A 336 -20.84 2.50 1.81
C LEU A 336 -20.09 3.64 2.53
N ASP A 337 -20.27 4.89 2.11
CA ASP A 337 -19.67 6.05 2.77
C ASP A 337 -20.21 6.21 4.21
N CYS A 338 -21.52 5.99 4.42
CA CYS A 338 -22.12 5.97 5.76
C CYS A 338 -21.57 4.83 6.62
N LEU A 339 -21.41 3.63 6.05
CA LEU A 339 -20.83 2.47 6.75
C LEU A 339 -19.36 2.69 7.09
N TYR A 340 -18.62 3.41 6.24
CA TYR A 340 -17.25 3.84 6.53
C TYR A 340 -17.21 4.81 7.72
N MET A 341 -18.06 5.84 7.73
CA MET A 341 -18.16 6.72 8.90
C MET A 341 -18.59 5.94 10.17
N HIS A 342 -19.52 4.99 10.05
CA HIS A 342 -19.88 4.10 11.15
C HIS A 342 -18.68 3.27 11.68
N ARG A 343 -17.80 2.80 10.79
CA ARG A 343 -16.47 2.22 11.12
C ARG A 343 -15.64 3.15 11.96
N MET A 344 -15.57 4.40 11.55
CA MET A 344 -14.75 5.39 12.21
C MET A 344 -15.23 5.79 13.61
N ILE A 345 -16.55 5.91 13.84
CA ILE A 345 -17.03 6.58 15.07
C ILE A 345 -17.93 5.74 15.99
N TYR A 346 -18.37 4.56 15.55
CA TYR A 346 -19.32 3.78 16.34
C TYR A 346 -18.99 2.31 16.57
N ALA A 347 -18.47 1.55 15.60
CA ALA A 347 -18.41 0.06 15.66
C ALA A 347 -19.77 -0.66 15.60
N THR A 348 -20.78 -0.18 16.35
CA THR A 348 -22.15 -0.73 16.38
C THR A 348 -23.19 0.33 16.77
N VAL A 349 -24.35 0.38 16.09
CA VAL A 349 -25.45 1.32 16.40
C VAL A 349 -26.82 0.73 16.06
N PRO A 350 -27.93 1.25 16.63
CA PRO A 350 -29.27 0.96 16.14
C PRO A 350 -29.43 1.28 14.65
N VAL A 351 -30.23 0.49 13.91
CA VAL A 351 -30.51 0.76 12.48
C VAL A 351 -31.06 2.18 12.28
N SER A 352 -31.89 2.67 13.20
CA SER A 352 -32.45 4.02 13.15
C SER A 352 -31.39 5.13 13.10
N VAL A 353 -30.21 4.94 13.72
CA VAL A 353 -29.10 5.90 13.70
C VAL A 353 -28.48 5.96 12.30
N MET A 354 -28.29 4.80 11.66
CA MET A 354 -27.79 4.74 10.29
C MET A 354 -28.79 5.30 9.28
N VAL A 355 -30.09 5.05 9.47
CA VAL A 355 -31.15 5.65 8.66
C VAL A 355 -31.11 7.19 8.75
N GLN A 356 -30.90 7.75 9.94
CA GLN A 356 -30.75 9.19 10.12
C GLN A 356 -29.50 9.74 9.43
N MET A 357 -28.36 9.05 9.55
CA MET A 357 -27.13 9.45 8.85
C MET A 357 -27.33 9.44 7.32
N TYR A 358 -27.94 8.38 6.79
CA TYR A 358 -28.19 8.24 5.35
C TYR A 358 -29.07 9.38 4.81
N ARG A 359 -30.15 9.73 5.51
CA ARG A 359 -31.03 10.86 5.15
C ARG A 359 -30.36 12.23 5.30
N GLY A 360 -29.18 12.31 5.92
CA GLY A 360 -28.44 13.56 6.09
C GLY A 360 -27.94 14.17 4.78
N ARG A 361 -27.99 13.42 3.67
CA ARG A 361 -27.66 13.91 2.33
C ARG A 361 -28.91 14.33 1.58
N GLU A 362 -28.96 15.58 1.14
CA GLU A 362 -30.05 16.11 0.33
C GLU A 362 -30.30 15.22 -0.90
N GLY A 363 -31.57 14.84 -1.10
CA GLY A 363 -32.01 13.96 -2.19
C GLY A 363 -31.96 12.45 -1.88
N PHE A 364 -31.47 12.03 -0.70
CA PHE A 364 -31.33 10.62 -0.32
C PHE A 364 -32.32 10.22 0.77
N GLU A 365 -33.61 10.44 0.49
CA GLU A 365 -34.68 10.05 1.39
C GLU A 365 -35.02 8.57 1.27
N VAL A 366 -35.08 7.88 2.40
CA VAL A 366 -35.35 6.44 2.45
C VAL A 366 -36.30 6.10 3.59
N THR A 367 -37.22 5.16 3.36
CA THR A 367 -37.92 4.47 4.43
C THR A 367 -37.00 3.43 5.10
N PRO A 368 -37.30 2.93 6.32
CA PRO A 368 -36.53 1.84 6.91
C PRO A 368 -36.43 0.60 6.02
N LYS A 369 -37.49 0.28 5.25
CA LYS A 369 -37.47 -0.84 4.31
C LYS A 369 -36.50 -0.61 3.15
N GLN A 370 -36.56 0.58 2.51
CA GLN A 370 -35.65 0.92 1.42
C GLN A 370 -34.19 0.96 1.89
N PHE A 371 -33.94 1.43 3.12
CA PHE A 371 -32.61 1.40 3.71
C PHE A 371 -32.06 -0.05 3.78
N MET A 372 -32.89 -1.01 4.22
CA MET A 372 -32.51 -2.43 4.24
C MET A 372 -32.27 -2.96 2.82
N GLU A 373 -33.14 -2.64 1.86
CA GLU A 373 -32.98 -3.04 0.46
C GLU A 373 -31.66 -2.48 -0.14
N ILE A 374 -31.27 -1.25 0.18
CA ILE A 374 -29.98 -0.66 -0.23
C ILE A 374 -28.80 -1.37 0.45
N PHE A 375 -28.90 -1.63 1.75
CA PHE A 375 -27.87 -2.33 2.52
C PHE A 375 -27.62 -3.76 1.99
N GLU A 376 -28.69 -4.48 1.65
CA GLU A 376 -28.64 -5.84 1.11
C GLU A 376 -28.12 -5.92 -0.33
N ALA A 377 -28.19 -4.81 -1.09
CA ALA A 377 -27.61 -4.75 -2.43
C ALA A 377 -26.08 -4.62 -2.44
N ILE A 378 -25.45 -4.32 -1.30
CA ILE A 378 -24.00 -4.41 -1.18
C ILE A 378 -23.61 -5.90 -1.11
N PRO A 379 -22.76 -6.42 -2.02
CA PRO A 379 -22.30 -7.80 -1.97
C PRO A 379 -21.75 -8.17 -0.59
N ALA A 380 -22.07 -9.38 -0.11
CA ALA A 380 -21.75 -9.79 1.26
C ALA A 380 -20.25 -9.80 1.55
N ASP A 381 -19.40 -10.08 0.55
CA ASP A 381 -17.94 -10.01 0.64
C ASP A 381 -17.41 -8.57 0.74
N GLN A 382 -18.17 -7.59 0.24
CA GLN A 382 -17.80 -6.17 0.22
C GLN A 382 -18.46 -5.35 1.32
N ASN A 383 -19.57 -5.81 1.89
CA ASN A 383 -20.22 -5.13 3.00
C ASN A 383 -19.40 -5.31 4.30
N PRO A 384 -18.85 -4.24 4.91
CA PRO A 384 -18.05 -4.36 6.13
C PRO A 384 -18.89 -4.64 7.38
N CYS A 385 -20.22 -4.58 7.25
CA CYS A 385 -21.16 -4.68 8.35
C CYS A 385 -22.16 -5.83 8.16
N VAL A 386 -22.85 -6.17 9.24
CA VAL A 386 -24.02 -7.04 9.26
C VAL A 386 -25.13 -6.35 10.05
N ILE A 387 -26.39 -6.72 9.77
CA ILE A 387 -27.53 -6.30 10.59
C ILE A 387 -28.01 -7.48 11.42
N LYS A 388 -28.05 -7.30 12.74
CA LYS A 388 -28.50 -8.31 13.70
C LYS A 388 -29.23 -7.64 14.84
N ASP A 389 -30.42 -8.12 15.21
CA ASP A 389 -31.19 -7.62 16.36
C ASP A 389 -31.38 -6.08 16.38
N ASP A 390 -31.75 -5.49 15.23
CA ASP A 390 -31.88 -4.02 15.05
C ASP A 390 -30.57 -3.25 15.30
N ARG A 391 -29.43 -3.90 15.05
CA ARG A 391 -28.09 -3.27 15.10
C ARG A 391 -27.37 -3.42 13.79
N VAL A 392 -26.78 -2.34 13.32
CA VAL A 392 -25.70 -2.37 12.32
C VAL A 392 -24.40 -2.58 13.09
N ILE A 393 -23.65 -3.63 12.75
CA ILE A 393 -22.47 -4.08 13.47
C ILE A 393 -21.34 -4.33 12.48
N GLN A 394 -20.14 -3.81 12.75
CA GLN A 394 -18.96 -4.17 11.98
C GLN A 394 -18.55 -5.63 12.18
N LYS A 395 -18.18 -6.27 11.07
CA LYS A 395 -17.71 -7.65 11.07
C LYS A 395 -16.49 -7.86 11.97
N ASP A 396 -15.59 -6.89 11.99
CA ASP A 396 -14.36 -6.92 12.80
C ASP A 396 -14.63 -7.00 14.31
N VAL A 397 -15.83 -6.64 14.80
CA VAL A 397 -16.19 -6.70 16.23
C VAL A 397 -17.28 -7.75 16.53
N LEU A 398 -17.59 -8.63 15.57
CA LEU A 398 -18.52 -9.74 15.78
C LEU A 398 -17.90 -10.89 16.57
N HIS A 399 -16.58 -11.11 16.43
CA HIS A 399 -15.88 -12.15 17.18
C HIS A 399 -15.99 -11.87 18.69
N ASP A 400 -16.17 -12.92 19.47
CA ASP A 400 -16.31 -12.88 20.94
C ASP A 400 -17.36 -11.88 21.48
N ASP A 401 -18.38 -11.56 20.67
CA ASP A 401 -19.40 -10.53 20.97
C ASP A 401 -18.78 -9.17 21.39
N LEU A 402 -17.62 -8.78 20.81
CA LEU A 402 -16.91 -7.56 21.19
C LEU A 402 -17.79 -6.30 21.07
N TYR A 403 -18.69 -6.26 20.08
CA TYR A 403 -19.69 -5.18 19.95
C TYR A 403 -20.53 -4.96 21.21
N ARG A 404 -20.89 -6.02 21.96
CA ARG A 404 -21.64 -5.90 23.22
C ARG A 404 -20.82 -5.22 24.31
N LYS A 405 -19.52 -5.52 24.38
CA LYS A 405 -18.59 -4.86 25.33
C LYS A 405 -18.44 -3.38 24.98
N ILE A 406 -18.36 -3.04 23.69
CA ILE A 406 -18.34 -1.66 23.21
C ILE A 406 -19.61 -0.93 23.62
N GLU A 407 -20.80 -1.50 23.40
CA GLU A 407 -22.07 -0.92 23.81
C GLU A 407 -22.16 -0.69 25.32
N GLN A 408 -21.75 -1.67 26.14
CA GLN A 408 -21.72 -1.56 27.60
C GLN A 408 -20.73 -0.48 28.08
N GLY A 409 -19.63 -0.30 27.36
CA GLY A 409 -18.60 0.70 27.64
C GLY A 409 -18.96 2.12 27.20
N ARG A 410 -20.03 2.31 26.40
CA ARG A 410 -20.47 3.64 25.97
C ARG A 410 -20.91 4.47 27.16
N ARG A 411 -20.44 5.71 27.19
CA ARG A 411 -20.82 6.69 28.22
C ARG A 411 -22.09 7.44 27.87
N MET A 412 -22.49 7.34 26.61
CA MET A 412 -23.55 8.13 26.00
C MET A 412 -24.58 7.20 25.36
N LYS A 413 -25.85 7.36 25.74
CA LYS A 413 -26.96 6.59 25.15
C LYS A 413 -27.41 7.13 23.80
N ASP A 414 -27.37 8.45 23.61
CA ASP A 414 -27.66 9.09 22.33
C ASP A 414 -26.42 9.08 21.42
N PHE A 415 -26.64 9.28 20.13
CA PHE A 415 -25.62 9.26 19.10
C PHE A 415 -25.53 10.62 18.40
N SER A 416 -24.30 11.12 18.19
CA SER A 416 -24.05 12.31 17.38
C SER A 416 -24.05 11.92 15.90
N ILE A 417 -24.93 12.48 15.08
CA ILE A 417 -24.99 12.17 13.64
C ILE A 417 -24.08 13.15 12.88
N PRO A 418 -23.01 12.69 12.21
CA PRO A 418 -22.16 13.54 11.39
C PRO A 418 -22.91 14.07 10.16
N SER A 419 -22.49 15.23 9.66
CA SER A 419 -23.09 15.81 8.46
C SER A 419 -22.68 15.04 7.19
N ALA A 420 -23.46 15.14 6.12
CA ALA A 420 -23.09 14.49 4.85
C ALA A 420 -21.81 15.05 4.22
N GLU A 421 -21.42 16.27 4.58
CA GLU A 421 -20.11 16.84 4.19
C GLU A 421 -18.98 16.18 4.96
N GLU A 422 -19.15 15.98 6.27
CA GLU A 422 -18.16 15.33 7.12
C GLU A 422 -17.97 13.86 6.74
N VAL A 423 -19.05 13.14 6.42
CA VAL A 423 -18.98 11.75 5.92
C VAL A 423 -18.12 11.65 4.66
N ARG A 424 -18.35 12.53 3.67
CA ARG A 424 -17.57 12.55 2.42
C ARG A 424 -16.12 12.98 2.63
N ASP A 425 -15.90 13.94 3.54
CA ASP A 425 -14.55 14.40 3.87
C ASP A 425 -13.72 13.27 4.51
N CYS A 426 -14.32 12.55 5.47
CA CYS A 426 -13.68 11.42 6.12
C CYS A 426 -13.50 10.23 5.19
N GLU A 427 -14.46 9.91 4.33
CA GLU A 427 -14.29 8.83 3.34
C GLU A 427 -13.10 9.10 2.41
N LYS A 428 -12.92 10.35 2.00
CA LYS A 428 -11.83 10.73 1.10
C LYS A 428 -10.46 10.79 1.78
N HIS A 429 -10.38 11.27 3.02
CA HIS A 429 -9.10 11.58 3.67
C HIS A 429 -8.75 10.68 4.87
N GLY A 430 -9.68 9.85 5.33
CA GLY A 430 -9.54 9.01 6.54
C GLY A 430 -9.72 9.76 7.86
N TYR A 431 -9.98 11.07 7.83
CA TYR A 431 -10.22 11.94 8.98
C TYR A 431 -10.94 13.23 8.54
N PRO A 432 -11.50 14.07 9.42
CA PRO A 432 -12.19 15.30 9.05
C PRO A 432 -11.17 16.41 8.70
N SER A 433 -10.63 16.33 7.48
CA SER A 433 -9.56 17.19 6.94
C SER A 433 -9.88 18.70 6.97
N LYS A 434 -11.17 19.05 6.92
CA LYS A 434 -11.63 20.44 6.99
C LYS A 434 -11.58 21.04 8.39
N ASN A 435 -11.45 20.21 9.43
CA ASN A 435 -11.40 20.71 10.80
C ASN A 435 -10.02 21.36 11.08
N PRO A 436 -9.99 22.61 11.60
CA PRO A 436 -8.75 23.35 11.81
C PRO A 436 -7.69 22.64 12.67
N SER A 437 -8.11 21.80 13.63
CA SER A 437 -7.18 21.05 14.48
C SER A 437 -6.33 20.07 13.67
N TYR A 438 -6.89 19.43 12.65
CA TYR A 438 -6.13 18.50 11.81
C TYR A 438 -5.31 19.21 10.73
N GLN A 439 -5.75 20.39 10.27
CA GLN A 439 -4.93 21.23 9.39
C GLN A 439 -3.65 21.69 10.11
N LYS A 440 -3.76 22.16 11.37
CA LYS A 440 -2.59 22.48 12.20
C LYS A 440 -1.70 21.27 12.44
N LEU A 441 -2.30 20.09 12.67
CA LEU A 441 -1.54 18.86 12.85
C LEU A 441 -0.79 18.45 11.56
N ALA A 442 -1.42 18.61 10.39
CA ALA A 442 -0.77 18.37 9.10
C ALA A 442 0.41 19.33 8.87
N THR A 443 0.23 20.63 9.15
CA THR A 443 1.32 21.62 9.10
C THR A 443 2.45 21.25 10.05
N PHE A 444 2.14 20.81 11.28
CA PHE A 444 3.15 20.34 12.22
C PHE A 444 3.96 19.16 11.66
N PHE A 445 3.30 18.13 11.12
CA PHE A 445 4.00 16.99 10.52
C PHE A 445 4.82 17.38 9.28
N ALA A 446 4.33 18.31 8.46
CA ALA A 446 5.08 18.77 7.28
C ALA A 446 6.31 19.59 7.65
N GLU A 447 6.16 20.56 8.55
CA GLU A 447 7.21 21.55 8.84
C GLU A 447 8.21 21.08 9.90
N GLN A 448 7.75 20.40 10.95
CA GLN A 448 8.59 20.00 12.08
C GLN A 448 9.14 18.58 11.93
N MET A 449 8.43 17.71 11.20
CA MET A 449 8.83 16.31 10.98
C MET A 449 9.27 16.03 9.54
N GLY A 450 9.18 17.03 8.64
CA GLY A 450 9.64 16.91 7.25
C GLY A 450 8.82 15.97 6.36
N LEU A 451 7.63 15.53 6.82
CA LEU A 451 6.76 14.63 6.05
C LEU A 451 6.18 15.36 4.84
N ARG A 452 5.95 14.63 3.74
CA ARG A 452 5.39 15.21 2.51
C ARG A 452 4.29 14.35 1.92
N GLY A 453 3.33 15.01 1.27
CA GLY A 453 2.29 14.35 0.46
C GLY A 453 1.47 13.34 1.25
N ALA A 454 1.37 12.12 0.74
CA ALA A 454 0.60 11.02 1.33
C ALA A 454 1.03 10.71 2.78
N TRP A 455 2.33 10.69 3.06
CA TRP A 455 2.87 10.41 4.39
C TRP A 455 2.39 11.39 5.47
N THR A 456 2.24 12.67 5.12
CA THR A 456 1.67 13.67 6.04
C THR A 456 0.20 13.34 6.34
N GLN A 457 -0.57 12.97 5.32
CA GLN A 457 -1.99 12.65 5.48
C GLN A 457 -2.19 11.37 6.29
N GLU A 458 -1.37 10.35 6.04
CA GLU A 458 -1.37 9.09 6.79
C GLU A 458 -1.03 9.30 8.27
N ALA A 459 -0.02 10.12 8.59
CA ALA A 459 0.32 10.44 9.97
C ALA A 459 -0.83 11.15 10.70
N VAL A 460 -1.53 12.08 10.03
CA VAL A 460 -2.70 12.77 10.59
C VAL A 460 -3.85 11.79 10.81
N ALA A 461 -4.14 10.91 9.84
CA ALA A 461 -5.17 9.89 9.94
C ALA A 461 -4.88 8.91 11.10
N ALA A 462 -3.63 8.48 11.27
CA ALA A 462 -3.23 7.60 12.37
C ALA A 462 -3.45 8.25 13.74
N VAL A 463 -3.08 9.53 13.89
CA VAL A 463 -3.35 10.28 15.14
C VAL A 463 -4.85 10.42 15.39
N TRP A 464 -5.65 10.69 14.34
CA TRP A 464 -7.11 10.73 14.44
C TRP A 464 -7.66 9.40 14.95
N GLU A 465 -7.27 8.28 14.32
CA GLU A 465 -7.78 6.94 14.61
C GLU A 465 -7.48 6.52 16.06
N MET A 466 -6.21 6.64 16.48
CA MET A 466 -5.81 6.33 17.85
C MET A 466 -6.55 7.22 18.86
N THR A 467 -6.75 8.50 18.54
CA THR A 467 -7.50 9.43 19.40
C THR A 467 -8.98 9.03 19.49
N ALA A 468 -9.60 8.62 18.38
CA ALA A 468 -10.98 8.15 18.33
C ALA A 468 -11.18 6.88 19.17
N MET A 469 -10.23 5.93 19.08
CA MET A 469 -10.16 4.72 19.90
C MET A 469 -9.86 5.00 21.37
N GLY A 470 -9.31 6.18 21.66
CA GLY A 470 -9.19 6.72 23.00
C GLY A 470 -7.82 6.58 23.64
N TYR A 471 -6.78 6.35 22.83
CA TYR A 471 -5.38 6.34 23.22
C TYR A 471 -5.00 7.70 23.81
N SER A 472 -4.12 7.66 24.81
CA SER A 472 -3.51 8.85 25.41
C SER A 472 -2.44 9.43 24.50
N ARG A 473 -2.07 10.69 24.76
CA ARG A 473 -0.96 11.36 24.08
C ARG A 473 0.33 10.52 24.08
N ASP A 474 0.67 9.94 25.23
CA ASP A 474 1.94 9.24 25.41
C ASP A 474 1.93 7.88 24.69
N GLU A 475 0.78 7.19 24.67
CA GLU A 475 0.57 5.99 23.84
C GLU A 475 0.67 6.34 22.36
N ILE A 476 0.02 7.43 21.91
CA ILE A 476 0.12 7.87 20.50
C ILE A 476 1.56 8.21 20.14
N LEU A 477 2.28 8.98 20.96
CA LEU A 477 3.69 9.27 20.71
C LEU A 477 4.53 8.00 20.64
N HIS A 478 4.26 7.02 21.50
CA HIS A 478 4.93 5.72 21.46
C HIS A 478 4.66 4.99 20.14
N GLU A 479 3.39 4.86 19.73
CA GLU A 479 3.01 4.22 18.47
C GLU A 479 3.62 4.94 17.26
N LEU A 480 3.59 6.28 17.22
CA LEU A 480 4.21 7.05 16.14
C LEU A 480 5.74 6.83 16.09
N THR A 481 6.39 6.71 17.25
CA THR A 481 7.81 6.33 17.33
C THR A 481 8.06 4.90 16.85
N GLU A 482 7.18 3.96 17.18
CA GLU A 482 7.24 2.60 16.62
C GLU A 482 6.98 2.58 15.09
N MET A 483 6.28 3.57 14.55
CA MET A 483 6.13 3.80 13.10
C MET A 483 7.35 4.51 12.48
N GLY A 484 8.43 4.74 13.25
CA GLY A 484 9.67 5.34 12.76
C GLY A 484 9.74 6.86 12.82
N MET A 485 8.81 7.54 13.50
CA MET A 485 8.89 8.99 13.70
C MET A 485 9.74 9.37 14.91
N GLU A 486 10.76 10.20 14.67
CA GLU A 486 11.65 10.71 15.71
C GLU A 486 11.14 12.02 16.31
N PHE A 487 10.86 12.01 17.62
CA PHE A 487 10.40 13.20 18.33
C PHE A 487 11.47 13.70 19.31
N SER A 488 12.05 14.86 19.02
CA SER A 488 12.86 15.59 20.00
C SER A 488 12.00 16.14 21.14
N MET A 489 12.60 16.53 22.26
CA MET A 489 11.85 17.03 23.43
C MET A 489 10.97 18.25 23.12
N SER A 490 11.47 19.22 22.35
CA SER A 490 10.71 20.41 21.95
C SER A 490 9.54 20.07 21.02
N VAL A 491 9.74 19.09 20.13
CA VAL A 491 8.71 18.59 19.22
C VAL A 491 7.61 17.86 20.00
N LYS A 492 7.97 17.06 21.03
CA LYS A 492 7.00 16.39 21.93
C LYS A 492 6.11 17.39 22.68
N GLU A 493 6.69 18.50 23.18
CA GLU A 493 5.92 19.55 23.86
C GLU A 493 4.92 20.24 22.92
N THR A 494 5.36 20.55 21.70
CA THR A 494 4.51 21.15 20.66
C THR A 494 3.37 20.22 20.27
N PHE A 495 3.68 18.94 20.02
CA PHE A 495 2.67 17.90 19.78
C PHE A 495 1.68 17.79 20.93
N GLY A 496 2.15 17.88 22.18
CA GLY A 496 1.29 17.82 23.36
C GLY A 496 0.23 18.92 23.44
N THR A 497 0.52 20.11 22.91
CA THR A 497 -0.45 21.21 22.81
C THR A 497 -1.46 20.95 21.69
N LEU A 498 -0.97 20.56 20.50
CA LEU A 498 -1.82 20.24 19.36
C LEU A 498 -2.76 19.07 19.64
N TYR A 499 -2.25 18.05 20.35
CA TYR A 499 -3.03 16.87 20.74
C TYR A 499 -4.24 17.23 21.60
N GLN A 500 -4.17 18.26 22.45
CA GLN A 500 -5.33 18.68 23.23
C GLN A 500 -6.45 19.20 22.34
N GLU A 501 -6.12 20.02 21.33
CA GLU A 501 -7.10 20.50 20.35
C GLU A 501 -7.67 19.35 19.52
N VAL A 502 -6.82 18.44 19.05
CA VAL A 502 -7.23 17.23 18.32
C VAL A 502 -8.17 16.38 19.16
N CYS A 503 -7.79 16.06 20.40
CA CYS A 503 -8.61 15.28 21.32
C CYS A 503 -9.97 15.94 21.60
N ALA A 504 -10.01 17.27 21.72
CA ALA A 504 -11.26 17.99 21.92
C ALA A 504 -12.24 17.88 20.74
N ASN A 505 -11.70 17.81 19.52
CA ASN A 505 -12.44 17.83 18.26
C ASN A 505 -12.61 16.44 17.59
N THR A 506 -12.02 15.39 18.15
CA THR A 506 -12.15 14.02 17.62
C THR A 506 -13.47 13.39 18.07
N ARG A 507 -14.24 12.82 17.15
CA ARG A 507 -15.40 11.97 17.47
C ARG A 507 -14.92 10.64 18.04
N MET A 508 -15.38 10.26 19.23
CA MET A 508 -14.88 9.06 19.92
C MET A 508 -15.92 7.95 20.00
N PHE A 509 -15.49 6.69 19.81
CA PHE A 509 -16.33 5.50 19.94
C PHE A 509 -17.05 5.45 21.30
N ARG A 510 -16.29 5.64 22.38
CA ARG A 510 -16.80 5.63 23.77
C ARG A 510 -17.78 6.75 24.09
N CYS A 511 -17.78 7.80 23.27
CA CYS A 511 -18.65 8.96 23.38
C CYS A 511 -19.80 8.89 22.36
N SER A 512 -20.06 7.75 21.72
CA SER A 512 -21.16 7.62 20.74
C SER A 512 -21.12 8.64 19.61
N GLY A 513 -19.91 8.86 19.08
CA GLY A 513 -19.64 9.75 17.96
C GLY A 513 -19.62 11.24 18.33
N TYR A 514 -19.86 11.62 19.58
CA TYR A 514 -19.67 13.00 20.03
C TYR A 514 -18.19 13.35 20.14
N THR A 515 -17.86 14.60 19.83
CA THR A 515 -16.57 15.20 20.24
C THR A 515 -16.64 15.62 21.71
N LEU A 516 -15.49 15.80 22.36
CA LEU A 516 -15.50 16.29 23.74
C LEU A 516 -16.02 17.73 23.82
N ASP A 517 -15.73 18.56 22.82
CA ASP A 517 -16.24 19.93 22.75
C ASP A 517 -17.78 19.97 22.61
N GLU A 518 -18.37 19.13 21.77
CA GLU A 518 -19.84 18.98 21.66
C GLU A 518 -20.46 18.60 23.02
N MET A 519 -19.82 17.67 23.74
CA MET A 519 -20.27 17.24 25.06
C MET A 519 -20.19 18.37 26.10
N MET A 520 -19.10 19.13 26.11
CA MET A 520 -18.91 20.27 27.01
C MET A 520 -19.93 21.37 26.73
N LYS A 521 -20.18 21.69 25.45
CA LYS A 521 -21.21 22.66 25.05
C LYS A 521 -22.61 22.21 25.46
N ALA A 522 -22.94 20.93 25.30
CA ALA A 522 -24.20 20.38 25.77
C ALA A 522 -24.34 20.47 27.31
N GLN A 523 -23.24 20.28 28.04
CA GLN A 523 -23.20 20.42 29.49
C GLN A 523 -23.40 21.87 29.95
N ALA A 524 -22.69 22.81 29.34
CA ALA A 524 -22.82 24.23 29.63
C ALA A 524 -24.25 24.75 29.39
N LYS A 525 -24.94 24.22 28.36
CA LYS A 525 -26.34 24.54 28.05
C LYS A 525 -27.36 23.82 28.96
N GLY A 526 -26.90 23.00 29.91
CA GLY A 526 -27.79 22.21 30.78
C GLY A 526 -28.55 21.10 30.06
N ILE A 527 -28.25 20.86 28.78
CA ILE A 527 -28.86 19.82 27.95
C ILE A 527 -28.42 18.44 28.46
N ARG A 528 -27.20 18.33 29.04
CA ARG A 528 -26.68 17.08 29.58
C ARG A 528 -25.74 17.26 30.77
N LYS A 529 -25.99 16.59 31.91
CA LYS A 529 -25.16 16.75 33.12
C LYS A 529 -24.02 15.73 33.17
N ILE A 530 -22.77 16.21 33.31
CA ILE A 530 -21.60 15.41 33.68
C ILE A 530 -21.18 15.86 35.09
N TYR A 531 -21.12 14.95 36.06
CA TYR A 531 -20.80 15.29 37.44
C TYR A 531 -19.29 15.23 37.72
N PRO A 532 -18.75 16.04 38.66
CA PRO A 532 -17.31 16.13 38.94
C PRO A 532 -16.60 14.80 39.22
N ASN A 533 -17.30 13.83 39.81
CA ASN A 533 -16.73 12.53 40.16
C ASN A 533 -16.95 11.45 39.09
N ASP A 534 -17.73 11.73 38.05
CA ASP A 534 -17.99 10.77 36.97
C ASP A 534 -16.69 10.44 36.23
N PRO A 535 -16.56 9.24 35.65
CA PRO A 535 -15.44 8.93 34.76
C PRO A 535 -15.33 9.98 33.64
N CYS A 536 -14.11 10.49 33.39
CA CYS A 536 -13.88 11.56 32.42
C CYS A 536 -14.11 11.09 30.98
N PRO A 537 -14.97 11.74 30.17
CA PRO A 537 -15.40 11.23 28.85
C PRO A 537 -14.26 11.03 27.85
N CYS A 538 -13.13 11.73 28.00
CA CYS A 538 -11.89 11.46 27.24
C CYS A 538 -11.18 10.16 27.65
N GLY A 539 -11.83 9.29 28.43
CA GLY A 539 -11.39 7.95 28.85
C GLY A 539 -9.96 7.80 29.36
N SER A 540 -9.38 8.87 29.89
CA SER A 540 -8.11 8.89 30.62
C SER A 540 -8.07 8.04 31.90
N GLY A 541 -9.13 7.27 32.21
CA GLY A 541 -9.32 6.56 33.48
C GLY A 541 -9.52 7.46 34.72
N LYS A 542 -9.40 8.78 34.59
CA LYS A 542 -9.51 9.74 35.70
C LYS A 542 -10.96 10.19 35.91
N LYS A 543 -11.28 10.68 37.12
CA LYS A 543 -12.53 11.42 37.40
C LYS A 543 -12.57 12.71 36.58
N TYR A 544 -13.75 13.14 36.12
CA TYR A 544 -13.95 14.33 35.29
C TYR A 544 -13.24 15.58 35.88
N LYS A 545 -13.44 15.87 37.17
CA LYS A 545 -12.78 16.98 37.88
C LYS A 545 -11.25 16.89 37.98
N LYS A 546 -10.67 15.72 37.70
CA LYS A 546 -9.22 15.48 37.71
C LYS A 546 -8.64 15.42 36.28
N CYS A 547 -9.47 15.65 35.26
CA CYS A 547 -9.11 15.58 33.86
C CYS A 547 -9.79 16.71 33.07
N CYS A 548 -10.71 16.44 32.14
CA CYS A 548 -11.32 17.47 31.29
C CYS A 548 -12.06 18.56 32.07
N GLY A 549 -12.56 18.27 33.29
CA GLY A 549 -13.18 19.26 34.16
C GLY A 549 -12.20 20.19 34.89
N ARG A 550 -10.88 20.05 34.70
CA ARG A 550 -9.89 21.05 35.11
C ARG A 550 -9.71 22.18 34.10
N LEU A 551 -10.19 21.97 32.87
CA LEU A 551 -10.09 22.93 31.77
C LEU A 551 -11.24 23.95 31.76
N GLN A 552 -12.12 23.88 32.78
CA GLN A 552 -13.23 24.82 33.01
C GLN A 552 -12.83 25.91 33.99
#